data_AF-A0A537VSX1-F1
#
_entry.id   AF-A0A537VSX1-F1
#
_cell.length_a   1.000
_cell.length_b   1.000
_cell.length_c   1.000
_cell.angle_alpha   90.00
_cell.angle_beta   90.00
_cell.angle_gamma   90.00
#
_symmetry.space_group_name_H-M   'P 1'
#
loop_
_entity.id
_entity.type
_entity.pdbx_description
1 polymer ?
#
loop_
_entity_poly.entity_id
_entity_poly.type
_entity_poly.pdbx_seq_one_letter_code
_entity_poly.pdbx_strand_id
1 'polypeptide(L)' 'MKPDDLRAMTVDQLDDEAMKLKKEQFNLRFQRATGQLENTARVRQVRRDIARIKTIAAHKRRPETKAK' A
#
# COMPACT_ATOMS: atom_id res chain seq x y z
N MET A 1 -5.06 4.61 -4.83
CA MET A 1 -5.99 3.47 -5.05
C MET A 1 -7.38 3.74 -4.50
N LYS A 2 -8.42 3.17 -5.12
CA LYS A 2 -9.76 3.09 -4.51
C LYS A 2 -9.83 1.87 -3.56
N PRO A 3 -10.55 1.96 -2.43
CA PRO A 3 -10.64 0.86 -1.47
C PRO A 3 -11.32 -0.40 -2.03
N ASP A 4 -12.26 -0.24 -2.96
CA ASP A 4 -13.07 -1.34 -3.49
C ASP A 4 -12.24 -2.27 -4.38
N ASP A 5 -11.35 -1.70 -5.21
CA ASP A 5 -10.43 -2.47 -6.06
C ASP A 5 -9.50 -3.34 -5.21
N LEU A 6 -9.03 -2.81 -4.07
CA LEU A 6 -8.17 -3.55 -3.14
C LEU A 6 -8.91 -4.68 -2.41
N ARG A 7 -10.23 -4.57 -2.23
CA ARG A 7 -11.04 -5.65 -1.63
C ARG A 7 -11.28 -6.79 -2.61
N ALA A 8 -11.31 -6.51 -3.91
CA ALA A 8 -11.46 -7.52 -4.96
C ALA A 8 -10.21 -8.40 -5.15
N MET A 9 -9.01 -7.87 -4.87
CA MET A 9 -7.74 -8.59 -5.03
C MET A 9 -7.55 -9.73 -4.03
N THR A 10 -6.84 -10.81 -4.40
CA THR A 10 -6.47 -11.89 -3.47
C THR A 10 -5.40 -11.43 -2.47
N VAL A 11 -5.17 -12.20 -1.41
CA VAL A 11 -4.14 -11.87 -0.39
C VAL A 11 -2.74 -11.81 -1.04
N ASP A 12 -2.42 -12.74 -1.94
CA ASP A 12 -1.13 -12.75 -2.63
C ASP A 12 -0.95 -11.54 -3.56
N GLN A 13 -2.01 -11.18 -4.30
CA GLN A 13 -2.00 -9.98 -5.15
C GLN A 13 -1.80 -8.69 -4.33
N LEU A 14 -2.39 -8.63 -3.13
CA LEU A 14 -2.20 -7.53 -2.21
C LEU A 14 -0.75 -7.45 -1.70
N ASP A 15 -0.12 -8.58 -1.41
CA ASP A 15 1.29 -8.62 -0.99
C ASP A 15 2.24 -8.19 -2.12
N ASP A 16 1.99 -8.65 -3.35
CA ASP A 16 2.75 -8.25 -4.54
C ASP A 16 2.65 -6.74 -4.79
N GLU A 17 1.44 -6.20 -4.70
CA GLU A 17 1.19 -4.77 -4.89
C GLU A 17 1.84 -3.94 -3.77
N ALA A 18 1.82 -4.44 -2.53
CA ALA A 18 2.55 -3.83 -1.42
C ALA A 18 4.07 -3.82 -1.69
N MET A 19 4.63 -4.88 -2.30
CA MET A 19 6.05 -4.90 -2.67
C MET A 19 6.39 -3.89 -3.75
N LYS A 20 5.55 -3.74 -4.78
CA LYS A 20 5.73 -2.71 -5.80
C LYS A 20 5.73 -1.30 -5.21
N LEU A 21 4.74 -0.99 -4.37
CA LEU A 21 4.65 0.32 -3.72
C LEU A 21 5.82 0.59 -2.75
N LYS A 22 6.38 -0.44 -2.10
CA LYS A 22 7.60 -0.29 -1.29
C LYS A 22 8.83 0.07 -2.14
N LYS A 23 8.98 -0.53 -3.34
CA LYS A 23 10.05 -0.15 -4.27
C LYS A 23 9.89 1.31 -4.72
N GLU A 24 8.66 1.71 -5.05
CA GLU A 24 8.36 3.10 -5.39
C GLU A 24 8.67 4.04 -4.21
N GLN A 25 8.29 3.68 -2.99
CA GLN A 25 8.61 4.45 -1.78
C GLN A 25 10.13 4.61 -1.59
N PHE A 26 10.91 3.56 -1.83
CA PHE A 26 12.37 3.62 -1.75
C PHE A 26 12.95 4.60 -2.78
N ASN A 27 12.48 4.53 -4.03
CA ASN A 27 12.90 5.45 -5.08
C ASN A 27 12.53 6.90 -4.75
N LEU A 28 11.34 7.14 -4.23
CA LEU A 28 10.90 8.49 -3.79
C LEU A 28 11.74 9.01 -2.62
N ARG A 29 12.19 8.14 -1.70
CA ARG A 29 13.10 8.53 -0.62
C ARG A 29 14.48 8.89 -1.16
N PHE A 30 14.97 8.16 -2.17
CA PHE A 30 16.22 8.45 -2.83
C PHE A 30 16.15 9.78 -3.59
N GLN A 31 15.11 10.00 -4.40
CA GLN A 31 14.85 11.27 -5.10
C GLN A 31 14.73 12.46 -4.13
N ARG A 32 14.13 12.23 -2.95
CA ARG A 32 14.06 13.26 -1.90
C ARG A 32 15.45 13.61 -1.36
N ALA A 33 16.32 12.62 -1.18
CA ALA A 33 17.68 12.82 -0.69
C ALA A 33 18.57 13.52 -1.73
N THR A 34 18.37 13.26 -3.02
CA THR A 34 19.09 13.91 -4.13
C THR A 34 18.51 15.28 -4.52
N GLY A 35 17.40 15.70 -3.91
CA GLY A 35 16.73 16.97 -4.22
C GLY A 35 15.97 16.98 -5.55
N GLN A 36 15.83 15.84 -6.22
CA GLN A 36 15.14 15.69 -7.52
C GLN A 36 13.66 15.32 -7.37
N LEU A 37 13.08 15.44 -6.17
CA LEU A 37 11.70 15.07 -5.93
C LEU A 37 10.74 16.18 -6.38
N GLU A 38 10.19 16.03 -7.58
CA GLU A 38 9.21 16.97 -8.14
C GLU A 38 7.83 16.85 -7.48
N ASN A 39 7.39 15.62 -7.16
CA ASN A 39 6.03 15.37 -6.65
C ASN A 39 6.03 14.87 -5.19
N THR A 40 6.00 15.82 -4.26
CA THR A 40 5.91 15.53 -2.81
C THR A 40 4.57 14.91 -2.40
N ALA A 41 3.48 15.20 -3.12
CA ALA A 41 2.17 14.62 -2.85
C ALA A 41 2.16 13.10 -3.06
N ARG A 42 2.93 12.61 -4.05
CA ARG A 42 3.06 11.18 -4.35
C ARG A 42 3.62 10.40 -3.16
N VAL A 43 4.58 10.96 -2.42
CA VAL A 43 5.12 10.35 -1.19
C VAL A 43 4.02 10.04 -0.17
N ARG A 44 3.11 11.01 0.04
CA ARG A 44 1.98 10.84 0.97
C ARG A 44 0.97 9.82 0.44
N GLN A 45 0.72 9.80 -0.87
CA GLN A 45 -0.17 8.83 -1.51
C GLN A 45 0.35 7.40 -1.36
N VAL A 46 1.62 7.14 -1.74
CA VAL A 46 2.25 5.82 -1.64
C VAL A 46 2.22 5.29 -0.21
N ARG A 47 2.52 6.14 0.78
CA ARG A 47 2.44 5.76 2.21
C ARG A 47 1.03 5.32 2.63
N ARG A 48 -0.01 6.03 2.17
CA ARG A 48 -1.40 5.69 2.47
C ARG A 48 -1.86 4.43 1.74
N ASP A 49 -1.46 4.26 0.49
CA ASP A 49 -1.83 3.09 -0.30
C ASP A 49 -1.21 1.81 0.29
N ILE A 50 0.06 1.85 0.73
CA ILE A 50 0.68 0.74 1.49
C ILE A 50 -0.10 0.44 2.78
N ALA A 51 -0.52 1.47 3.52
CA ALA A 51 -1.29 1.28 4.75
C ALA A 51 -2.64 0.61 4.48
N ARG A 52 -3.37 1.08 3.45
CA ARG A 52 -4.67 0.49 3.05
C ARG A 52 -4.54 -0.98 2.66
N ILE A 53 -3.54 -1.32 1.85
CA ILE A 53 -3.28 -2.70 1.44
C ILE A 53 -3.03 -3.59 2.66
N LYS A 54 -2.15 -3.15 3.58
CA LYS A 54 -1.86 -3.89 4.82
C LYS A 54 -3.10 -4.07 5.68
N THR A 55 -3.94 -3.05 5.80
CA THR A 55 -5.19 -3.13 6.57
C THR A 55 -6.14 -4.15 5.94
N ILE A 56 -6.35 -4.11 4.62
CA ILE A 56 -7.24 -5.06 3.93
C ILE A 56 -6.67 -6.49 3.99
N ALA A 57 -5.36 -6.66 3.78
CA ALA A 57 -4.71 -7.96 3.92
C ALA A 57 -4.86 -8.52 5.35
N ALA A 58 -4.74 -7.67 6.38
CA ALA A 58 -4.98 -8.07 7.77
C ALA A 58 -6.45 -8.46 8.01
N HIS A 59 -7.41 -7.72 7.45
CA HIS A 59 -8.83 -8.08 7.51
C HIS A 59 -9.13 -9.40 6.83
N LYS A 60 -8.50 -9.70 5.69
CA LYS A 60 -8.67 -10.98 4.98
C LYS A 60 -8.01 -12.16 5.69
N ARG A 61 -6.88 -11.94 6.37
CA ARG A 61 -6.15 -12.98 7.12
C ARG A 61 -6.77 -13.26 8.48
N ARG A 62 -7.43 -12.27 9.09
CA ARG A 62 -8.15 -12.48 10.33
C ARG A 62 -9.40 -13.31 9.99
N PRO A 63 -9.60 -14.50 10.58
CA PRO A 63 -10.87 -15.18 10.44
C PRO A 63 -11.95 -14.25 10.97
N GLU A 64 -13.05 -14.09 10.23
CA GLU A 64 -14.22 -13.42 10.77
C GLU A 64 -14.68 -14.19 12.00
N THR A 65 -14.19 -13.77 13.17
CA THR A 65 -14.83 -14.09 14.44
C THR A 65 -16.19 -13.42 14.35
N LYS A 66 -17.17 -14.15 13.81
CA LYS A 66 -18.59 -13.87 13.97
C LYS A 66 -18.82 -13.82 15.47
N ALA A 67 -18.79 -12.61 16.02
CA ALA A 67 -19.17 -12.38 17.40
C ALA A 67 -20.63 -12.80 17.51
N LYS A 68 -20.84 -13.84 18.32
CA LYS A 68 -22.13 -14.42 18.64
C LYS A 68 -22.80 -13.60 19.73
#